data_AF-A0A946QIS0-F1
#
_entry.id   AF-A0A946QIS0-F1
#
_cell.length_a   1.000
_cell.length_b   1.000
_cell.length_c   1.000
_cell.angle_alpha   90.00
_cell.angle_beta   90.00
_cell.angle_gamma   90.00
#
_symmetry.space_group_name_H-M   'P 1'
#
loop_
_entity.id
_entity.type
_entity.pdbx_description
1 polymer ?
#
loop_
_entity_poly.entity_id
_entity_poly.type
_entity_poly.pdbx_seq_one_letter_code
_entity_poly.pdbx_strand_id
1 'polypeptide(L)'
;MASDKYVKVGSRKIRYTRDGSGPNLILIHGLSASCEEWSANIPALARYFTVYALDLPGFGLSDRINRDIDINFFSRFIAKFMNAHKTSQHTRN
;
A
#
# COMPACT_ATOMS: atom_id res chain seq x y z
N MET A 1 -6.93 12.10 -7.71
CA MET A 1 -6.43 10.91 -6.99
C MET A 1 -7.03 9.67 -7.62
N ALA A 2 -6.26 8.61 -7.74
CA ALA A 2 -6.81 7.31 -8.11
C ALA A 2 -7.86 6.85 -7.08
N SER A 3 -8.80 6.02 -7.50
CA SER A 3 -9.90 5.58 -6.64
C SER A 3 -9.41 4.72 -5.48
N ASP A 4 -10.08 4.88 -4.34
CA ASP A 4 -9.83 4.06 -3.14
C ASP A 4 -10.13 2.60 -3.44
N LYS A 5 -9.17 1.74 -3.07
CA LYS A 5 -9.26 0.29 -3.12
C LYS A 5 -8.99 -0.28 -1.73
N TYR A 6 -9.45 -1.51 -1.53
CA TYR A 6 -9.26 -2.22 -0.28
C TYR A 6 -8.72 -3.61 -0.52
N VAL A 7 -7.80 -4.04 0.34
CA VAL A 7 -7.28 -5.41 0.36
C VAL A 7 -7.35 -5.96 1.77
N LYS A 8 -7.54 -7.26 1.90
CA LYS A 8 -7.41 -7.95 3.17
C LYS A 8 -5.98 -8.45 3.35
N VAL A 9 -5.29 -7.99 4.39
CA VAL A 9 -3.95 -8.45 4.76
C VAL A 9 -4.02 -9.09 6.14
N GLY A 10 -3.98 -10.43 6.16
CA GLY A 10 -4.34 -11.19 7.36
C GLY A 10 -5.81 -11.01 7.70
N SER A 11 -6.11 -10.51 8.91
CA SER A 11 -7.48 -10.21 9.35
C SER A 11 -7.91 -8.75 9.11
N ARG A 12 -7.04 -7.91 8.55
CA ARG A 12 -7.25 -6.46 8.47
C ARG A 12 -7.63 -6.01 7.06
N LYS A 13 -8.60 -5.11 6.96
CA LYS A 13 -8.96 -4.35 5.76
C LYS A 13 -8.07 -3.12 5.67
N ILE A 14 -7.39 -2.97 4.53
CA ILE A 14 -6.41 -1.92 4.30
C ILE A 14 -6.82 -1.11 3.09
N ARG A 15 -6.87 0.22 3.26
CA ARG A 15 -7.07 1.14 2.15
C ARG A 15 -5.76 1.33 1.39
N TYR A 16 -5.86 1.38 0.07
CA TYR A 16 -4.78 1.81 -0.81
C TYR A 16 -5.35 2.42 -2.09
N THR A 17 -4.55 3.20 -2.79
CA THR A 17 -4.81 3.62 -4.17
C THR A 17 -3.86 2.88 -5.11
N ARG A 18 -4.27 2.70 -6.37
CA ARG A 18 -3.45 2.09 -7.41
C ARG A 18 -3.57 2.86 -8.70
N ASP A 19 -2.46 3.25 -9.29
CA ASP A 19 -2.41 3.94 -10.58
C ASP A 19 -1.19 3.51 -11.41
N GLY A 20 -1.25 3.71 -12.72
CA GLY A 20 -0.17 3.43 -13.64
C GLY A 20 0.00 1.97 -14.04
N SER A 21 1.10 1.69 -14.72
CA SER A 21 1.49 0.38 -15.25
C SER A 21 3.01 0.24 -15.24
N GLY A 22 3.50 -1.01 -15.30
CA GLY A 22 4.94 -1.30 -15.19
C GLY A 22 5.31 -1.87 -13.81
N PRO A 23 6.60 -1.84 -13.42
CA PRO A 23 7.07 -2.41 -12.16
C PRO A 23 6.33 -1.86 -10.95
N ASN A 24 6.14 -2.69 -9.92
CA ASN A 24 5.42 -2.28 -8.72
C ASN A 24 6.26 -1.31 -7.88
N LEU A 25 5.67 -0.18 -7.50
CA LEU A 25 6.24 0.80 -6.56
C LEU A 25 5.27 0.99 -5.40
N ILE A 26 5.73 0.88 -4.15
CA ILE A 26 4.92 1.14 -2.95
C ILE A 26 5.38 2.44 -2.31
N LEU A 27 4.43 3.34 -2.04
CA LEU A 27 4.64 4.59 -1.33
C LEU A 27 4.13 4.44 0.11
N ILE A 28 5.01 4.68 1.08
CA ILE A 28 4.75 4.52 2.51
C ILE A 28 4.77 5.90 3.15
N HIS A 29 3.66 6.32 3.75
CA HIS A 29 3.57 7.61 4.45
C HIS A 29 4.26 7.60 5.82
N GLY A 30 4.49 8.79 6.39
CA GLY A 30 5.04 8.98 7.73
C GLY A 30 3.99 8.98 8.85
N LEU A 31 4.35 9.48 10.04
CA LEU A 31 3.43 9.60 11.17
C LEU A 31 2.35 10.67 10.91
N SER A 32 1.15 10.45 11.47
CA SER A 32 -0.02 11.34 11.33
C SER A 32 -0.45 11.63 9.88
N ALA A 33 -0.11 10.75 8.95
CA ALA A 33 -0.40 10.87 7.53
C ALA A 33 -1.24 9.70 7.01
N SER A 34 -1.60 9.77 5.73
CA SER A 34 -2.33 8.73 4.99
C SER A 34 -1.87 8.73 3.53
N CYS A 35 -2.46 7.89 2.68
CA CYS A 35 -2.10 7.75 1.28
C CYS A 35 -2.22 9.07 0.47
N GLU A 36 -3.00 10.03 0.96
CA GLU A 36 -3.25 11.34 0.36
C GLU A 36 -2.00 12.22 0.20
N GLU A 37 -1.00 12.05 1.07
CA GLU A 37 0.28 12.77 0.99
C GLU A 37 0.99 12.56 -0.35
N TRP A 38 0.72 11.44 -1.02
CA TRP A 38 1.35 11.11 -2.30
C TRP A 38 0.59 11.64 -3.52
N SER A 39 -0.48 12.42 -3.32
CA SER A 39 -1.35 12.89 -4.42
C SER A 39 -0.62 13.61 -5.55
N ALA A 40 0.34 14.46 -5.20
CA ALA A 40 1.14 15.19 -6.17
C ALA A 40 2.20 14.31 -6.85
N ASN A 41 2.67 13.25 -6.18
CA ASN A 41 3.72 12.37 -6.68
C ASN A 41 3.19 11.27 -7.61
N ILE A 42 1.99 10.75 -7.32
CA ILE A 42 1.41 9.60 -8.05
C ILE A 42 1.36 9.83 -9.56
N PRO A 43 0.85 10.97 -10.10
CA PRO A 43 0.75 11.16 -11.55
C PRO A 43 2.10 11.08 -12.28
N ALA A 44 3.17 11.58 -11.66
CA ALA A 44 4.51 11.55 -12.26
C ALA A 44 5.11 10.13 -12.22
N LEU A 45 4.94 9.42 -11.11
CA LEU A 45 5.47 8.07 -10.91
C LEU A 45 4.68 7.01 -11.71
N ALA A 46 3.36 7.18 -11.83
CA ALA A 46 2.46 6.26 -12.54
C ALA A 46 2.76 6.15 -14.04
N ARG A 47 3.54 7.09 -14.61
CA ARG A 47 4.05 7.02 -15.98
C ARG A 47 5.06 5.89 -16.18
N TYR A 48 5.68 5.41 -15.11
CA TYR A 48 6.77 4.43 -15.15
C TYR A 48 6.50 3.17 -14.31
N PHE A 49 5.60 3.27 -13.33
CA PHE A 49 5.34 2.22 -12.34
C PHE A 49 3.85 1.94 -12.17
N THR A 50 3.54 0.72 -11.73
CA THR A 50 2.27 0.48 -11.03
C THR A 50 2.44 0.96 -9.58
N VAL A 51 1.93 2.15 -9.28
CA VAL A 51 2.10 2.81 -7.99
C VAL A 51 1.00 2.37 -7.03
N TYR A 52 1.39 1.95 -5.82
CA TYR A 52 0.51 1.62 -4.71
C TYR A 52 0.80 2.59 -3.55
N ALA A 53 -0.16 3.44 -3.17
CA ALA A 53 -0.07 4.22 -1.94
C ALA A 53 -1.07 3.65 -0.94
N LEU A 54 -0.60 3.12 0.18
CA LEU A 54 -1.44 2.50 1.21
C LEU A 54 -1.52 3.35 2.46
N ASP A 55 -2.62 3.21 3.18
CA ASP A 55 -2.70 3.58 4.58
C ASP A 55 -2.14 2.43 5.42
N LEU A 56 -1.08 2.69 6.19
CA LEU A 56 -0.58 1.72 7.15
C LEU A 56 -1.69 1.36 8.17
N PRO A 57 -1.68 0.15 8.75
CA PRO A 57 -2.68 -0.20 9.76
C PRO A 57 -2.68 0.82 10.90
N GLY A 58 -3.85 1.27 11.32
CA GLY A 58 -4.00 2.35 12.31
C GLY A 58 -4.09 3.77 11.74
N PHE A 59 -3.88 3.96 10.43
CA PHE A 59 -3.90 5.27 9.77
C PHE A 59 -5.00 5.38 8.71
N GLY A 60 -5.37 6.62 8.37
CA GLY A 60 -6.38 6.93 7.36
C GLY A 60 -7.67 6.13 7.53
N LEU A 61 -8.05 5.40 6.48
CA LEU A 61 -9.25 4.55 6.46
C LEU A 61 -8.94 3.05 6.57
N SER A 62 -7.68 2.70 6.88
CA SER A 62 -7.31 1.32 7.22
C SER A 62 -7.80 0.95 8.62
N ASP A 63 -8.00 -0.36 8.84
CA ASP A 63 -8.42 -0.87 10.15
C ASP A 63 -7.50 -0.37 11.28
N ARG A 64 -8.12 0.05 12.38
CA ARG A 64 -7.42 0.48 13.59
C ARG A 64 -6.63 -0.66 14.24
N ILE A 65 -5.56 -0.31 14.95
CA ILE A 65 -4.78 -1.24 15.76
C ILE A 65 -5.08 -0.96 17.24
N ASN A 66 -5.48 -1.99 17.97
CA ASN A 66 -5.67 -1.94 19.42
C ASN A 66 -4.67 -2.87 20.12
N ARG A 67 -3.38 -2.59 19.93
CA ARG A 67 -2.22 -3.30 20.53
C ARG A 67 -0.97 -2.47 20.33
N ASP A 68 0.07 -2.78 21.10
CA ASP A 68 1.39 -2.21 20.89
C ASP A 68 1.94 -2.61 19.51
N ILE A 69 2.60 -1.62 18.90
CA ILE A 69 3.21 -1.73 17.57
C ILE A 69 4.67 -1.31 17.63
N ASP A 70 5.50 -2.06 16.92
CA ASP A 70 6.90 -1.75 16.69
C ASP A 70 7.14 -1.57 15.18
N ILE A 71 8.32 -1.09 14.82
CA ILE A 71 8.69 -0.95 13.41
C ILE A 71 8.67 -2.30 12.66
N ASN A 72 8.98 -3.39 13.36
CA ASN A 72 8.97 -4.72 12.77
C ASN A 72 7.55 -5.17 12.38
N PHE A 73 6.52 -4.73 13.11
CA PHE A 73 5.14 -4.97 12.75
C PHE A 73 4.83 -4.37 11.37
N PHE A 74 5.17 -3.10 11.14
CA PHE A 74 4.93 -2.45 9.86
C PHE A 74 5.72 -3.10 8.72
N SER A 75 7.00 -3.42 8.94
CA SER A 75 7.82 -4.13 7.94
C SER A 75 7.20 -5.47 7.52
N ARG A 76 6.83 -6.32 8.50
CA ARG A 76 6.12 -7.59 8.22
C ARG A 76 4.78 -7.37 7.54
N PHE A 77 4.09 -6.29 7.89
CA PHE A 77 2.81 -5.95 7.29
C PHE A 77 2.96 -5.60 5.80
N ILE A 78 3.91 -4.73 5.48
CA ILE A 78 4.23 -4.34 4.11
C ILE A 78 4.64 -5.56 3.29
N ALA A 79 5.45 -6.47 3.84
CA ALA A 79 5.80 -7.71 3.15
C ALA A 79 4.57 -8.58 2.82
N LYS A 80 3.59 -8.66 3.74
CA LYS A 80 2.32 -9.35 3.47
C LYS A 80 1.47 -8.63 2.43
N PHE A 81 1.42 -7.30 2.47
CA PHE A 81 0.74 -6.48 1.46
C PHE A 81 1.35 -6.69 0.07
N MET A 82 2.69 -6.72 -0.03
CA MET A 82 3.40 -7.03 -1.27
C MET A 82 3.00 -8.41 -1.79
N ASN A 83 3.00 -9.43 -0.93
CA ASN A 83 2.65 -10.79 -1.33
C ASN A 83 1.18 -10.90 -1.81
N ALA A 84 0.26 -10.15 -1.21
CA ALA A 84 -1.14 -10.10 -1.67
C ALA A 84 -1.30 -9.52 -3.09
N HIS A 85 -0.31 -8.79 -3.59
CA HIS A 85 -0.31 -8.17 -4.92
C HIS A 85 0.74 -8.76 -5.87
N LYS A 86 1.39 -9.86 -5.48
CA LYS A 86 2.33 -10.61 -6.35
C LYS A 86 1.64 -11.57 -7.32
N THR A 87 0.31 -11.60 -7.39
CA THR A 87 -0.41 -12.52 -8.28
C THR A 87 -0.23 -12.12 -9.75
N SER A 88 0.54 -12.96 -10.45
CA SER A 88 0.72 -13.09 -11.91
C SER A 88 1.78 -12.20 -12.60
N GLN A 89 3.08 -12.44 -12.33
CA GLN A 89 4.18 -12.12 -13.28
C GLN A 89 5.35 -13.13 -13.25
N HIS A 90 5.11 -14.40 -12.89
CA HIS A 90 6.18 -15.41 -12.96
C HIS A 90 5.65 -16.81 -13.27
N THR A 91 5.06 -16.99 -14.46
CA THR A 91 5.18 -18.28 -15.15
C THR A 91 6.61 -18.28 -15.72
N ARG A 92 7.53 -18.98 -15.04
CA ARG A 92 8.83 -19.28 -15.63
C ARG A 92 8.58 -20.30 -16.74
N ASN A 93 8.97 -19.94 -17.97
CA ASN A 93 9.18 -20.89 -19.06
C ASN A 93 10.31 -21.86 -18.69
#